data_AF-A0A194Q8W3-F1
#
_entry.id   AF-A0A194Q8W3-F1
#
_cell.length_a   1.000
_cell.length_b   1.000
_cell.length_c   1.000
_cell.angle_alpha   90.00
_cell.angle_beta   90.00
_cell.angle_gamma   90.00
#
_symmetry.space_group_name_H-M   'P 1'
#
loop_
_entity.id
_entity.type
_entity.pdbx_description
1 polymer ?
#
loop_
_entity_poly.entity_id
_entity_poly.type
_entity_poly.pdbx_seq_one_letter_code
_entity_poly.pdbx_strand_id
1 'polypeptide(L)'
;MPTDIMPNCRAEHFSRYKKTCDAEVKSGFLVLLGPGGLRQDVRVVVYRTSLEHFAVIYPRKRLSKPIGVVNLRNTTVERVASNGGFFVRQKGYDNAISAKFLCSERDIDAWVSAFTSNTSPNCHHHASLPVLVEAEES
;
A
#
# COMPACT_ATOMS: atom_id res chain seq x y z
N MET A 1 -2.33 -25.43 51.55
CA MET A 1 -2.41 -25.98 50.18
C MET A 1 -2.81 -24.85 49.24
N PRO A 2 -1.98 -24.48 48.25
CA PRO A 2 -2.39 -23.57 47.21
C PRO A 2 -2.82 -24.36 45.96
N THR A 3 -4.02 -24.08 45.46
CA THR A 3 -4.56 -24.58 44.20
C THR A 3 -3.94 -23.86 43.01
N ASP A 4 -3.30 -24.62 42.13
CA ASP A 4 -2.93 -24.23 40.77
C ASP A 4 -4.17 -23.80 39.97
N ILE A 5 -4.13 -22.58 39.43
CA ILE A 5 -5.04 -22.15 38.36
C ILE A 5 -4.15 -21.68 37.22
N MET A 6 -3.97 -22.55 36.22
CA MET A 6 -3.42 -22.18 34.92
C MET A 6 -4.49 -21.49 34.08
N PRO A 7 -4.27 -20.26 33.58
CA PRO A 7 -5.00 -19.78 32.42
C PRO A 7 -4.26 -20.24 31.16
N ASN A 8 -4.72 -21.35 30.60
CA ASN A 8 -4.43 -21.73 29.23
C ASN A 8 -5.22 -20.80 28.30
N CYS A 9 -4.61 -19.67 27.91
CA CYS A 9 -5.14 -18.81 26.86
C CYS A 9 -4.03 -18.58 25.84
N ARG A 10 -4.05 -19.50 24.87
CA ARG A 10 -3.36 -19.50 23.59
C ARG A 10 -3.49 -18.13 22.90
N ALA A 11 -2.62 -17.20 23.26
CA ALA A 11 -2.36 -16.01 22.46
C ALA A 11 -1.62 -16.50 21.21
N GLU A 12 -2.34 -16.59 20.10
CA GLU A 12 -1.75 -16.87 18.80
C GLU A 12 -0.70 -15.81 18.50
N HIS A 13 0.54 -16.19 18.78
CA HIS A 13 1.75 -15.45 18.48
C HIS A 13 1.95 -15.46 16.95
N PHE A 14 1.11 -14.74 16.21
CA PHE A 14 1.37 -14.37 14.82
C PHE A 14 2.39 -13.22 14.75
N SER A 15 3.48 -13.36 15.51
CA SER A 15 4.72 -12.65 15.24
C SER A 15 5.63 -13.62 14.49
N ARG A 16 5.34 -13.83 13.20
CA ARG A 16 6.26 -14.48 12.26
C ARG A 16 6.78 -13.43 11.30
N TYR A 17 7.99 -12.97 11.59
CA TYR A 17 8.89 -12.26 10.69
C TYR A 17 8.25 -11.07 9.94
N LYS A 18 7.99 -9.97 10.65
CA LYS A 18 7.89 -8.67 9.99
C LYS A 18 9.30 -8.26 9.57
N LYS A 19 9.80 -8.84 8.48
CA LYS A 19 10.86 -8.22 7.70
C LYS A 19 10.21 -6.92 7.22
N THR A 20 10.44 -5.83 7.95
CA THR A 20 9.98 -4.50 7.55
C THR A 20 10.59 -4.30 6.17
N CYS A 21 9.77 -4.48 5.15
CA CYS A 21 10.18 -4.13 3.81
C CYS A 21 10.29 -2.61 3.89
N ASP A 22 11.51 -2.06 3.82
CA ASP A 22 11.75 -0.61 3.98
C ASP A 22 10.89 0.26 3.02
N ALA A 23 10.29 -0.37 2.02
CA ALA A 23 9.35 0.21 1.08
C ALA A 23 7.87 0.24 1.54
N GLU A 24 7.46 -0.41 2.63
CA GLU A 24 6.06 -0.41 3.07
C GLU A 24 5.68 0.96 3.66
N VAL A 25 4.83 1.70 2.96
CA VAL A 25 4.35 3.04 3.40
C VAL A 25 3.20 2.92 4.37
N LYS A 26 2.23 2.05 4.07
CA LYS A 26 1.03 1.88 4.89
C LYS A 26 0.41 0.51 4.62
N SER A 27 -0.02 -0.16 5.68
CA SER A 27 -0.90 -1.33 5.58
C SER A 27 -2.09 -1.22 6.51
N GLY A 28 -3.18 -1.88 6.15
CA GLY A 28 -4.38 -1.91 6.97
C GLY A 28 -5.56 -2.56 6.26
N PHE A 29 -6.71 -2.56 6.93
CA PHE A 29 -7.95 -3.10 6.40
C PHE A 29 -8.82 -1.97 5.84
N LEU A 30 -9.39 -2.22 4.67
CA LEU A 30 -10.30 -1.32 3.97
C LEU A 30 -11.50 -2.13 3.47
N VAL A 31 -12.58 -1.45 3.12
CA VAL A 31 -13.70 -2.07 2.41
C VAL A 31 -13.66 -1.63 0.96
N LEU A 32 -13.43 -2.57 0.05
CA LEU A 32 -13.53 -2.35 -1.39
C LEU A 32 -14.99 -2.45 -1.81
N LEU A 33 -15.47 -1.44 -2.55
CA LEU A 33 -16.78 -1.45 -3.17
C LEU A 33 -16.67 -1.94 -4.61
N GLY A 34 -17.25 -3.10 -4.86
CA GLY A 34 -17.34 -3.72 -6.18
C GLY A 34 -18.54 -3.22 -7.00
N PRO A 35 -18.63 -3.65 -8.27
CA PRO A 35 -19.78 -3.39 -9.12
C PRO A 35 -21.07 -3.92 -8.45
N GLY A 36 -22.17 -3.17 -8.57
CA GLY A 36 -23.44 -3.51 -7.93
C GLY A 36 -23.51 -3.22 -6.42
N GLY A 37 -22.54 -2.50 -5.86
CA GLY A 37 -22.55 -2.09 -4.45
C GLY A 37 -22.07 -3.18 -3.47
N LEU A 38 -21.51 -4.27 -3.99
CA LEU A 38 -20.94 -5.35 -3.17
C LEU A 38 -19.80 -4.80 -2.31
N ARG A 39 -19.84 -5.09 -1.01
CA ARG A 39 -18.80 -4.67 -0.06
C ARG A 39 -17.88 -5.85 0.23
N GLN A 40 -16.58 -5.68 0.00
CA GLN A 40 -15.57 -6.70 0.28
C GLN A 40 -14.52 -6.16 1.24
N ASP A 41 -14.37 -6.83 2.38
CA ASP A 41 -13.27 -6.56 3.30
C ASP A 41 -11.94 -7.02 2.69
N VAL A 42 -10.99 -6.09 2.60
CA VAL A 42 -9.67 -6.31 2.04
C VAL A 42 -8.59 -5.81 2.98
N ARG A 43 -7.42 -6.46 2.94
CA ARG A 43 -6.17 -5.92 3.49
C ARG A 43 -5.41 -5.28 2.34
N VAL A 44 -5.04 -4.01 2.50
CA VAL A 44 -4.25 -3.28 1.53
C VAL A 44 -2.86 -3.03 2.12
N VAL A 45 -1.84 -3.19 1.28
CA VAL A 45 -0.46 -2.84 1.60
C VAL A 45 0.07 -1.95 0.49
N VAL A 46 0.52 -0.75 0.84
CA VAL A 46 1.10 0.22 -0.08
C VAL A 46 2.61 0.17 0.04
N TYR A 47 3.27 -0.02 -1.09
CA TYR A 47 4.72 -0.03 -1.21
C TYR A 47 5.19 1.14 -2.06
N ARG A 48 6.24 1.82 -1.60
CA ARG A 48 6.96 2.88 -2.32
C ARG A 48 8.43 2.56 -2.33
N THR A 49 8.95 2.32 -3.54
CA THR A 49 10.37 2.18 -3.81
C THR A 49 10.84 3.40 -4.63
N SER A 50 12.15 3.48 -4.90
CA SER A 50 12.70 4.50 -5.80
C SER A 50 12.17 4.39 -7.24
N LEU A 51 11.79 3.18 -7.67
CA LEU A 51 11.37 2.90 -9.03
C LEU A 51 9.87 2.71 -9.20
N GLU A 52 9.14 2.35 -8.15
CA GLU A 52 7.73 1.98 -8.24
C GLU A 52 6.93 2.45 -7.02
N HIS A 53 5.65 2.74 -7.25
CA HIS A 53 4.69 3.03 -6.19
C HIS A 53 3.43 2.25 -6.49
N PHE A 54 3.08 1.29 -5.65
CA PHE A 54 1.95 0.38 -5.91
C PHE A 54 1.26 -0.07 -4.63
N ALA A 55 0.00 -0.44 -4.75
CA ALA A 55 -0.78 -1.03 -3.67
C ALA A 55 -1.13 -2.48 -4.03
N VAL A 56 -0.91 -3.40 -3.09
CA VAL A 56 -1.33 -4.80 -3.20
C VAL A 56 -2.56 -5.02 -2.34
N ILE A 57 -3.58 -5.65 -2.93
CA ILE A 57 -4.88 -5.88 -2.30
C ILE A 57 -5.03 -7.38 -2.05
N TYR A 58 -5.26 -7.74 -0.79
CA TYR A 58 -5.55 -9.10 -0.35
C TYR A 58 -6.98 -9.16 0.16
N PRO A 59 -7.73 -10.24 -0.08
CA PRO A 59 -9.02 -10.41 0.57
C PRO A 59 -8.79 -10.73 2.06
N ARG A 60 -9.72 -10.31 2.93
CA ARG A 60 -9.59 -10.54 4.38
C ARG A 60 -9.68 -12.02 4.78
N LYS A 61 -10.43 -12.82 4.02
CA LYS A 61 -10.68 -14.23 4.34
C LYS A 61 -9.53 -15.11 3.85
N ARG A 62 -8.71 -15.60 4.79
CA ARG A 62 -7.56 -16.53 4.65
C ARG A 62 -6.32 -15.94 3.96
N LEU A 63 -5.17 -16.58 4.18
CA LEU A 63 -3.87 -16.34 3.53
C LEU A 63 -3.92 -16.67 2.02
N SER A 64 -4.80 -16.01 1.28
CA SER A 64 -5.00 -16.22 -0.14
C SER A 64 -4.13 -15.28 -0.97
N LYS A 65 -3.95 -15.64 -2.24
CA LYS A 65 -3.28 -14.82 -3.25
C LYS A 65 -3.86 -13.40 -3.30
N PRO A 66 -3.05 -12.38 -3.63
CA PRO A 66 -3.56 -11.03 -3.83
C PRO A 66 -4.63 -11.04 -4.93
N ILE A 67 -5.71 -10.29 -4.71
CA ILE A 67 -6.80 -10.15 -5.67
C ILE A 67 -6.50 -9.07 -6.72
N GLY A 68 -5.54 -8.19 -6.43
CA GLY A 68 -5.12 -7.17 -7.39
C GLY A 68 -3.90 -6.40 -6.91
N VAL A 69 -3.25 -5.77 -7.88
CA VAL A 69 -2.18 -4.80 -7.67
C VAL A 69 -2.54 -3.53 -8.43
N VAL A 70 -2.42 -2.38 -7.78
CA VAL A 70 -2.72 -1.08 -8.36
C VAL A 70 -1.42 -0.30 -8.49
N ASN A 71 -1.03 0.04 -9.71
CA ASN A 71 0.08 0.97 -9.94
C ASN A 71 -0.39 2.39 -9.61
N LEU A 72 0.26 3.03 -8.63
CA LEU A 72 -0.10 4.33 -8.09
C LEU A 72 0.61 5.51 -8.75
N ARG A 73 1.53 5.27 -9.70
CA ARG A 73 2.16 6.35 -10.48
C ARG A 73 1.17 7.05 -11.40
N ASN A 74 0.27 6.27 -11.99
CA ASN A 74 -0.70 6.77 -12.96
C ASN A 74 -2.12 6.78 -12.36
N THR A 75 -2.27 7.03 -11.07
CA THR A 75 -3.59 7.10 -10.43
C THR A 75 -3.90 8.48 -9.91
N THR A 76 -5.15 8.89 -10.08
CA THR A 76 -5.73 10.00 -9.31
C THR A 76 -6.47 9.43 -8.11
N VAL A 77 -6.28 10.05 -6.95
CA VAL A 77 -6.98 9.70 -5.72
C VAL A 77 -7.90 10.85 -5.34
N GLU A 78 -9.18 10.56 -5.11
CA GLU A 78 -10.19 11.57 -4.80
C GLU A 78 -10.95 11.22 -3.54
N ARG A 79 -11.04 12.16 -2.60
CA ARG A 79 -11.81 11.99 -1.37
C ARG A 79 -13.30 12.07 -1.65
N VAL A 80 -14.07 11.18 -1.04
CA VAL A 80 -15.54 11.18 -1.11
C VAL A 80 -16.10 11.83 0.16
N ALA A 81 -16.65 13.03 0.02
CA ALA A 81 -17.16 13.80 1.15
C ALA A 81 -18.28 13.09 1.93
N SER A 82 -19.14 12.31 1.26
CA SER A 82 -20.40 11.85 1.85
C SER A 82 -20.38 10.43 2.43
N ASN A 83 -19.30 9.66 2.26
CA ASN A 83 -19.32 8.21 2.51
C ASN A 83 -18.07 7.66 3.23
N GLY A 84 -17.22 8.51 3.80
CA GLY A 84 -16.03 8.05 4.55
C GLY A 84 -15.10 7.17 3.71
N GLY A 85 -14.68 7.65 2.54
CA GLY A 85 -13.87 6.84 1.64
C GLY A 85 -13.20 7.64 0.53
N PHE A 86 -12.45 6.95 -0.31
CA PHE A 86 -11.71 7.55 -1.42
C PHE A 86 -11.83 6.69 -2.69
N PHE A 87 -11.77 7.36 -3.83
CA PHE A 87 -11.67 6.74 -5.15
C PHE A 87 -10.23 6.71 -5.61
N VAL A 88 -9.86 5.62 -6.26
CA VAL A 88 -8.60 5.48 -6.98
C VAL A 88 -8.94 5.22 -8.43
N ARG A 89 -8.50 6.10 -9.32
CA ARG A 89 -8.79 6.03 -10.76
C ARG A 89 -7.49 5.97 -11.54
N GLN A 90 -7.32 4.94 -12.36
CA GLN A 90 -6.15 4.84 -13.24
C GLN A 90 -6.29 5.77 -14.46
N LYS A 91 -5.25 6.54 -14.74
CA LYS A 91 -5.12 7.42 -15.91
C LYS A 91 -4.64 6.58 -17.10
N GLY A 92 -5.24 6.80 -18.28
CA GLY A 92 -4.77 6.20 -19.55
C GLY A 92 -5.48 4.92 -20.00
N TYR A 93 -6.56 4.50 -19.32
CA TYR A 93 -7.48 3.49 -19.84
C TYR A 93 -8.82 4.16 -20.20
N ASP A 94 -9.27 4.00 -21.45
CA ASP A 94 -10.52 4.58 -21.95
C ASP A 94 -11.76 4.08 -21.19
N ASN A 95 -11.67 2.89 -20.59
CA ASN A 95 -12.57 2.43 -19.54
C ASN A 95 -11.88 2.64 -18.18
N ALA A 96 -12.12 3.78 -17.55
CA ALA A 96 -11.48 4.16 -16.29
C ALA A 96 -11.73 3.12 -15.18
N ILE A 97 -10.78 2.20 -14.99
CA ILE A 97 -10.78 1.29 -13.84
C ILE A 97 -10.74 2.17 -12.60
N SER A 98 -11.84 2.17 -11.86
CA SER A 98 -12.02 2.92 -10.62
C SER A 98 -12.30 1.95 -9.48
N ALA A 99 -11.52 2.09 -8.40
CA ALA A 99 -11.72 1.35 -7.17
C ALA A 99 -12.15 2.33 -6.09
N LYS A 100 -13.22 2.00 -5.37
CA LYS A 100 -13.71 2.80 -4.24
C LYS A 100 -13.42 2.06 -2.95
N PHE A 101 -12.66 2.70 -2.07
CA PHE A 101 -12.33 2.19 -0.76
C PHE A 101 -13.06 2.98 0.32
N LEU A 102 -13.61 2.29 1.31
CA LEU A 102 -14.14 2.91 2.53
C LEU A 102 -13.16 2.70 3.67
N CYS A 103 -12.99 3.74 4.49
CA CYS A 103 -12.16 3.73 5.68
C CYS A 103 -12.80 4.59 6.78
N SER A 104 -12.21 4.62 7.97
CA SER A 104 -12.62 5.60 8.97
C SER A 104 -12.27 7.01 8.48
N GLU A 105 -13.06 8.02 8.87
CA GLU A 105 -12.75 9.43 8.54
C GLU A 105 -11.41 9.87 9.13
N ARG A 106 -10.98 9.26 10.24
CA ARG A 106 -9.71 9.55 10.90
C ARG A 106 -8.51 9.07 10.08
N ASP A 107 -8.68 8.00 9.31
CA ASP A 107 -7.61 7.39 8.54
C ASP A 107 -7.57 7.86 7.08
N ILE A 108 -8.58 8.62 6.64
CA ILE A 108 -8.77 8.94 5.22
C ILE A 108 -7.60 9.72 4.64
N ASP A 109 -7.12 10.74 5.36
CA ASP A 109 -6.03 11.59 4.87
C ASP A 109 -4.71 10.82 4.83
N ALA A 110 -4.48 9.92 5.78
CA ALA A 110 -3.32 9.03 5.77
C ALA A 110 -3.36 8.03 4.60
N TRP A 111 -4.55 7.50 4.25
CA TRP A 111 -4.71 6.63 3.09
C TRP A 111 -4.59 7.38 1.77
N VAL A 112 -5.21 8.55 1.63
CA VAL A 112 -5.09 9.40 0.44
C VAL A 112 -3.63 9.81 0.22
N SER A 113 -2.91 10.19 1.28
CA SER A 113 -1.49 10.51 1.19
C SER A 113 -0.63 9.30 0.82
N ALA A 114 -0.97 8.10 1.31
CA ALA A 114 -0.25 6.88 0.96
C ALA A 114 -0.47 6.51 -0.52
N PHE A 115 -1.70 6.65 -1.02
CA PHE A 115 -2.03 6.32 -2.40
C PHE A 115 -1.56 7.38 -3.41
N THR A 116 -1.39 8.63 -2.99
CA THR A 116 -0.88 9.69 -3.85
C THR A 116 0.63 9.49 -4.07
N SER A 117 1.03 9.25 -5.32
CA SER A 117 2.43 9.39 -5.71
C SER A 117 2.78 10.88 -5.76
N ASN A 118 3.17 11.45 -4.62
CA ASN A 118 3.99 12.66 -4.68
C ASN A 118 5.34 12.21 -5.23
N THR A 119 5.49 12.25 -6.55
CA THR A 119 6.81 12.34 -7.16
C THR A 119 7.40 13.63 -6.62
N SER A 120 8.17 13.56 -5.54
CA SER A 120 9.12 14.62 -5.24
C SER A 120 10.00 14.74 -6.48
N PRO A 121 9.94 15.86 -7.24
CA PRO A 121 10.99 16.12 -8.19
C PRO A 121 12.26 16.29 -7.35
N ASN A 122 13.37 15.73 -7.80
CA ASN A 122 14.69 15.85 -7.17
C ASN A 122 14.90 15.08 -5.86
N CYS A 123 15.30 13.83 -6.02
CA CYS A 123 16.66 13.49 -5.61
C CYS A 123 17.42 13.07 -6.87
N HIS A 124 17.78 14.05 -7.71
CA HIS A 124 18.97 13.91 -8.55
C HIS A 124 20.18 13.83 -7.61
N HIS A 125 20.36 12.69 -6.94
CA HIS A 125 21.71 12.25 -6.67
C HIS A 125 22.30 12.01 -8.05
N HIS A 126 22.94 13.05 -8.58
CA HIS A 126 24.01 12.91 -9.54
C HIS A 126 24.96 11.86 -8.94
N ALA A 127 24.75 10.60 -9.32
CA ALA A 127 25.83 9.65 -9.35
C ALA A 127 26.74 10.18 -10.46
N SER A 128 27.60 11.13 -10.12
CA SER A 128 28.78 11.43 -10.91
C SER A 128 29.58 10.13 -10.92
N LEU A 129 29.40 9.35 -11.99
CA LEU A 129 30.27 8.23 -12.26
C LEU A 129 31.69 8.82 -12.36
N PRO A 130 32.66 8.31 -11.58
CA PRO A 130 34.04 8.76 -11.73
C PRO A 130 34.49 8.42 -13.15
N VAL A 131 34.80 9.46 -13.94
CA VAL A 131 35.39 9.30 -15.27
C VAL A 131 36.81 8.76 -15.07
N LEU A 132 37.04 7.55 -15.57
CA LEU A 132 38.37 6.96 -15.66
C LEU A 132 39.09 7.67 -16.81
N VAL A 133 40.09 8.49 -16.51
CA VAL A 133 40.98 9.08 -17.52
C VAL A 133 42.08 8.07 -17.77
N GLU A 134 42.11 7.49 -18.98
CA GLU A 134 43.24 6.66 -19.41
C GLU A 134 44.45 7.58 -19.63
N ALA A 135 45.55 7.29 -18.94
CA ALA A 135 46.82 7.99 -19.11
C ALA A 135 47.52 7.43 -20.34
N GLU A 136 47.80 8.29 -21.32
CA GLU A 136 48.65 7.98 -22.47
C GLU A 136 50.11 7.87 -21.98
N GLU A 137 50.66 6.66 -22.03
CA GLU A 137 52.08 6.40 -21.74
C GLU A 137 52.91 6.76 -22.98
N SER A 138 53.86 7.69 -22.80
CA SER A 138 54.78 8.20 -23.84
C SER A 138 55.94 7.26 -24.13
#